data_AF-A0A0F9FE44-F1
#
_entry.id   AF-A0A0F9FE44-F1
#
_cell.length_a   1.000
_cell.length_b   1.000
_cell.length_c   1.000
_cell.angle_alpha   90.00
_cell.angle_beta   90.00
_cell.angle_gamma   90.00
#
_symmetry.space_group_name_H-M   'P 1'
#
loop_
_entity.id
_entity.type
_entity.pdbx_description
1 polymer ?
#
loop_
_entity_poly.entity_id
_entity_poly.type
_entity_poly.pdbx_seq_one_letter_code
_entity_poly.pdbx_strand_id
1 'polypeptide(L)'
;MSLNDEDQERNDEDWQRAASMGERLSDLAALSRHFRAHPSMPWGMFCTLAIRSGFTEGEADLIWWASAIESINRFEEDHLSKQLQRN
;
A
#
# COMPACT_ATOMS: atom_id res chain seq x y z
N MET A 1 -37.48 14.99 -3.09
CA MET A 1 -37.49 14.31 -1.78
C MET A 1 -36.21 14.74 -1.10
N SER A 2 -36.30 15.67 -0.13
CA SER A 2 -35.13 16.05 0.67
C SER A 2 -34.84 14.94 1.67
N LEU A 3 -33.56 14.61 1.86
CA LEU A 3 -33.13 13.80 2.99
C LEU A 3 -33.49 14.55 4.28
N ASN A 4 -34.02 13.81 5.25
CA ASN A 4 -34.26 14.25 6.61
C ASN A 4 -32.92 14.37 7.35
N ASP A 5 -32.85 15.22 8.37
CA ASP A 5 -31.59 15.65 9.00
C ASP A 5 -30.72 14.48 9.48
N GLU A 6 -31.32 13.41 10.01
CA GLU A 6 -30.60 12.19 10.43
C GLU A 6 -29.96 11.40 9.27
N ASP A 7 -30.58 11.42 8.09
CA ASP A 7 -30.04 10.76 6.90
C ASP A 7 -28.95 11.62 6.25
N GLN A 8 -29.02 12.95 6.42
CA GLN A 8 -27.99 13.88 5.98
C GLN A 8 -26.72 13.74 6.82
N GLU A 9 -26.85 13.69 8.16
CA GLU A 9 -25.71 13.49 9.07
C GLU A 9 -25.01 12.15 8.83
N ARG A 10 -25.77 11.06 8.64
CA ARG A 10 -25.19 9.73 8.36
C ARG A 10 -24.42 9.71 7.03
N ASN A 11 -24.96 10.35 6.00
CA ASN A 11 -24.29 10.45 4.70
C ASN A 11 -22.97 11.24 4.83
N ASP A 12 -22.98 12.34 5.57
CA ASP A 12 -21.78 13.15 5.81
C ASP A 12 -20.70 12.37 6.58
N GLU A 13 -21.07 11.55 7.56
CA GLU A 13 -20.15 10.63 8.26
C GLU A 13 -19.52 9.59 7.32
N ASP A 14 -20.31 9.00 6.43
CA ASP A 14 -19.82 8.01 5.47
C ASP A 14 -18.85 8.64 4.45
N TRP A 15 -19.12 9.87 4.00
CA TRP A 15 -18.19 10.61 3.15
C TRP A 15 -16.88 10.96 3.86
N GLN A 16 -16.95 11.35 5.13
CA GLN A 16 -15.75 11.61 5.94
C GLN A 16 -14.91 10.34 6.15
N ARG A 17 -15.56 9.20 6.41
CA ARG A 17 -14.89 7.89 6.49
C ARG A 17 -14.25 7.50 5.15
N ALA A 18 -14.94 7.68 4.04
CA ALA A 18 -14.39 7.38 2.71
C ALA A 18 -13.18 8.28 2.38
N ALA A 19 -13.24 9.57 2.70
CA ALA A 19 -12.16 10.52 2.50
C ALA A 19 -10.91 10.14 3.33
N SER A 20 -11.08 9.88 4.63
CA SER A 20 -10.00 9.45 5.52
C SER A 20 -9.39 8.10 5.12
N MET A 21 -10.21 7.16 4.63
CA MET A 21 -9.73 5.91 4.06
C MET A 21 -8.86 6.15 2.81
N GLY A 22 -9.28 7.08 1.95
CA GLY A 22 -8.53 7.48 0.75
C GLY A 22 -7.16 8.06 1.09
N GLU A 23 -7.09 8.95 2.09
CA GLU A 23 -5.83 9.48 2.61
C GLU A 23 -4.93 8.36 3.14
N ARG A 24 -5.47 7.44 3.94
CA ARG A 24 -4.70 6.31 4.49
C ARG A 24 -4.15 5.40 3.40
N LEU A 25 -4.93 5.13 2.35
CA LEU A 25 -4.47 4.34 1.20
C LEU A 25 -3.35 5.06 0.42
N SER A 26 -3.45 6.39 0.27
CA SER A 26 -2.40 7.19 -0.36
C SER A 26 -1.09 7.11 0.42
N ASP A 27 -1.16 7.16 1.75
CA ASP A 27 0.00 7.04 2.64
C ASP A 27 0.67 5.66 2.54
N LEU A 28 -0.13 4.58 2.56
CA LEU A 28 0.37 3.21 2.37
C LEU A 28 1.03 3.04 0.99
N ALA A 29 0.47 3.65 -0.05
CA ALA A 29 1.04 3.65 -1.39
C ALA A 29 2.36 4.45 -1.47
N ALA A 30 2.49 5.55 -0.72
CA ALA A 30 3.73 6.30 -0.61
C ALA A 30 4.83 5.49 0.08
N LEU A 31 4.51 4.82 1.20
CA LEU A 31 5.43 3.95 1.92
C LEU A 31 5.88 2.75 1.06
N SER A 32 4.96 2.14 0.31
CA SER A 32 5.28 1.08 -0.65
C SER A 32 6.23 1.55 -1.76
N ARG A 33 6.00 2.75 -2.32
CA ARG A 33 6.91 3.36 -3.31
C ARG A 33 8.31 3.62 -2.73
N HIS A 34 8.37 4.10 -1.49
CA HIS A 34 9.65 4.32 -0.82
C HIS A 34 10.44 3.02 -0.68
N PHE A 35 9.78 1.94 -0.25
CA PHE A 35 10.44 0.65 -0.09
C PHE A 35 10.95 0.08 -1.43
N ARG A 36 10.13 0.15 -2.49
CA ARG A 36 10.55 -0.24 -3.86
C ARG A 36 11.79 0.51 -4.35
N ALA A 37 11.93 1.79 -4.00
CA ALA A 37 13.09 2.60 -4.37
C ALA A 37 14.37 2.22 -3.58
N HIS A 38 14.24 1.46 -2.49
CA HIS A 38 15.34 1.07 -1.62
C HIS A 38 15.35 -0.45 -1.36
N PRO A 39 15.55 -1.29 -2.39
CA PRO A 39 15.44 -2.75 -2.26
C PRO A 39 16.48 -3.39 -1.32
N SER A 40 17.56 -2.67 -1.01
CA SER A 40 18.58 -3.10 -0.05
C SER A 40 18.29 -2.66 1.40
N MET A 41 17.19 -1.95 1.65
CA MET A 41 16.82 -1.49 2.99
C MET A 41 16.53 -2.70 3.89
N PRO A 42 17.21 -2.83 5.04
CA PRO A 42 16.91 -3.90 5.99
C PRO A 42 15.50 -3.77 6.55
N TRP A 43 14.83 -4.90 6.75
CA TRP A 43 13.46 -4.97 7.30
C TRP A 43 13.28 -4.11 8.57
N GLY A 44 14.15 -4.28 9.57
CA GLY A 44 14.05 -3.52 10.82
C GLY A 44 14.16 -2.00 10.64
N MET A 45 14.90 -1.54 9.63
CA MET A 45 15.00 -0.12 9.29
C MET A 45 13.70 0.39 8.66
N PHE A 46 13.10 -0.41 7.79
CA PHE A 46 11.79 -0.12 7.21
C PHE A 46 10.69 -0.08 8.28
N CYS A 47 10.62 -1.07 9.19
CA CYS A 47 9.65 -1.06 10.29
C CYS A 47 9.78 0.18 11.15
N THR A 48 11.02 0.56 11.47
CA THR A 48 11.29 1.77 12.26
C THR A 48 10.78 3.02 11.54
N LEU A 49 10.99 3.13 10.22
CA LEU A 49 10.48 4.25 9.42
C LEU A 49 8.94 4.27 9.40
N ALA A 50 8.31 3.12 9.17
CA ALA A 50 6.87 2.97 9.11
C ALA A 50 6.22 3.34 10.46
N ILE A 51 6.72 2.78 11.56
CA ILE A 51 6.20 3.06 12.91
C ILE A 51 6.37 4.53 13.27
N ARG A 52 7.54 5.13 12.98
CA ARG A 52 7.76 6.58 13.20
C ARG A 52 6.83 7.47 12.37
N SER A 53 6.30 6.95 11.27
CA SER A 53 5.36 7.66 10.39
C SER A 53 3.90 7.38 10.75
N GLY A 54 3.63 6.71 11.88
CA GLY A 54 2.27 6.43 12.36
C GLY A 54 1.62 5.20 11.72
N PHE A 55 2.40 4.31 11.10
CA PHE A 55 1.92 3.00 10.68
C PHE A 55 2.06 1.98 11.80
N THR A 56 1.12 1.05 11.85
CA THR A 56 1.21 -0.13 12.71
C THR A 56 2.21 -1.13 12.16
N GLU A 57 2.68 -2.04 13.00
CA GLU A 57 3.54 -3.15 12.58
C GLU A 57 2.86 -4.02 11.51
N GLY A 58 1.56 -4.29 11.64
CA GLY A 58 0.80 -5.05 10.66
C GLY A 58 0.69 -4.36 9.28
N GLU A 59 0.60 -3.03 9.25
CA GLU A 59 0.63 -2.26 8.00
C GLU A 59 2.03 -2.30 7.35
N ALA A 60 3.08 -2.25 8.17
CA ALA A 60 4.45 -2.41 7.68
C ALA A 60 4.65 -3.82 7.07
N ASP A 61 4.17 -4.87 7.75
CA ASP A 61 4.23 -6.26 7.29
C ASP A 61 3.52 -6.42 5.93
N LEU A 62 2.31 -5.86 5.82
CA LEU A 62 1.53 -5.92 4.58
C LEU A 62 2.30 -5.35 3.39
N ILE A 63 2.94 -4.19 3.56
CA ILE A 63 3.70 -3.52 2.51
C ILE A 63 4.93 -4.35 2.10
N TRP A 64 5.60 -4.94 3.08
CA TRP A 64 6.75 -5.81 2.81
C TRP A 64 6.37 -7.03 1.98
N TRP A 65 5.31 -7.73 2.39
CA TRP A 65 4.79 -8.88 1.64
C TRP A 65 4.39 -8.51 0.22
N ALA A 66 3.64 -7.41 0.05
CA ALA A 66 3.23 -6.95 -1.27
C ALA A 66 4.43 -6.63 -2.18
N SER A 67 5.48 -6.03 -1.63
CA SER A 67 6.69 -5.67 -2.38
C SER A 67 7.55 -6.88 -2.73
N ALA A 68 7.60 -7.88 -1.86
CA ALA A 68 8.28 -9.15 -2.13
C ALA A 68 7.60 -9.93 -3.27
N ILE A 69 6.27 -10.00 -3.26
CA ILE A 69 5.49 -10.66 -4.33
C ILE A 69 5.77 -10.01 -5.68
N GLU A 70 5.75 -8.68 -5.76
CA GLU A 70 6.06 -7.97 -7.01
C GLU A 70 7.48 -8.27 -7.51
N SER A 71 8.45 -8.35 -6.61
CA SER A 71 9.83 -8.67 -6.97
C SER A 71 9.95 -10.07 -7.59
N ILE A 72 9.20 -11.04 -7.04
CA ILE A 72 9.09 -12.40 -7.59
C ILE A 72 8.44 -12.36 -8.97
N ASN A 73 7.30 -11.68 -9.12
CA ASN A 73 6.59 -11.59 -10.40
C ASN A 73 7.47 -11.00 -11.50
N ARG A 74 8.21 -9.92 -11.21
CA ARG A 74 9.14 -9.32 -12.18
C ARG A 74 10.25 -10.29 -12.59
N PHE A 75 10.77 -11.07 -11.64
CA PHE A 75 11.79 -12.07 -11.93
C PHE A 75 11.24 -13.18 -12.84
N GLU A 76 10.01 -13.63 -12.59
CA GLU A 76 9.33 -14.64 -13.42
C GLU A 76 9.07 -14.12 -14.84
N GLU A 77 8.57 -12.89 -14.99
CA GLU A 77 8.36 -12.24 -16.29
C GLU A 77 9.67 -12.12 -17.09
N ASP A 78 10.75 -11.72 -16.43
CA ASP A 78 12.09 -11.66 -17.02
C ASP A 78 12.59 -13.03 -17.46
N HIS A 79 12.36 -14.06 -16.65
CA HIS A 79 12.77 -15.43 -16.94
C HIS A 79 12.04 -15.98 -18.18
N LEU A 80 10.71 -15.82 -18.23
CA LEU A 80 9.87 -16.25 -19.34
C LEU A 80 10.25 -15.52 -20.64
N SER A 81 10.49 -14.20 -20.56
CA SER A 81 10.90 -13.40 -21.71
C SER A 81 12.23 -13.88 -22.31
N LYS A 82 13.20 -14.24 -21.46
CA LYS A 82 14.50 -14.80 -21.90
C LYS A 82 14.37 -16.20 -22.50
N GLN A 83 13.45 -17.02 -22.02
CA GLN A 83 13.18 -18.33 -22.61
C GLN A 83 12.52 -18.21 -24.00
N LEU A 84 11.57 -17.30 -24.16
CA LEU A 84 10.90 -17.04 -25.43
C LEU A 84 11.87 -16.56 -26.52
N GLN A 85 12.88 -15.77 -26.18
CA GLN A 85 13.90 -15.31 -27.14
C GLN A 85 14.91 -16.40 -27.56
N ARG A 86 14.94 -17.53 -26.86
CA ARG A 86 15.85 -18.66 -27.14
C ARG A 86 15.21 -19.75 -28.00
N ASN A 87 13.88 -19.73 -28.14
CA ASN A 87 13.09 -20.63 -28.98
C ASN A 87 12.71 -19.94 -30.29
#